data_AF-N4X7E6-F1
#
_entry.id   AF-N4X7E6-F1
#
_cell.length_a   1.000
_cell.length_b   1.000
_cell.length_c   1.000
_cell.angle_alpha   90.00
_cell.angle_beta   90.00
_cell.angle_gamma   90.00
#
_symmetry.space_group_name_H-M   'P 1'
#
loop_
_entity.id
_entity.type
_entity.pdbx_description
1 polymer ?
#
loop_
_entity_poly.entity_id
_entity_poly.type
_entity_poly.pdbx_seq_one_letter_code
_entity_poly.pdbx_strand_id
1 'polypeptide(L)'
;MRLTIFPIVHASTALPAPDFPPTLLSLFLLTERQLDALAAYYSQTAGACHLRHAYPATMNWSHPFLDTSEELPGDCKLDALERLKVKMRMFARFVGMRGADTPRWEYERQIEILGNRVRWEVRRGEEEEEGKRRGKVFGGPRRLR
;
A
#
# COMPACT_ATOMS: atom_id res chain seq x y z
N MET A 1 -24.57 4.29 -17.69
CA MET A 1 -23.35 5.08 -17.42
C MET A 1 -22.31 4.77 -18.48
N ARG A 2 -22.08 5.67 -19.44
CA ARG A 2 -21.28 5.42 -20.66
C ARG A 2 -20.11 6.41 -20.81
N LEU A 3 -19.70 7.02 -19.69
CA LEU A 3 -18.56 7.93 -19.64
C LEU A 3 -17.29 7.13 -19.95
N THR A 4 -16.69 7.43 -21.09
CA THR A 4 -15.47 6.80 -21.57
C THR A 4 -14.26 7.38 -20.85
N ILE A 5 -13.30 6.53 -20.51
CA ILE A 5 -12.01 6.94 -19.97
C ILE A 5 -10.97 6.72 -21.06
N PHE A 6 -10.19 7.74 -21.38
CA PHE A 6 -9.11 7.60 -22.34
C PHE A 6 -7.90 6.91 -21.71
N PRO A 7 -7.27 5.94 -22.41
CA PRO A 7 -6.15 5.19 -21.86
C PRO A 7 -4.90 6.04 -21.66
N ILE A 8 -4.27 5.87 -20.50
CA ILE A 8 -2.86 6.22 -20.34
C ILE A 8 -2.03 5.14 -21.02
N VAL A 9 -1.06 5.55 -21.84
CA VAL A 9 -0.14 4.65 -22.52
C VAL A 9 1.14 4.49 -21.72
N HIS A 10 1.78 3.34 -21.85
CA HIS A 10 3.07 3.08 -21.25
C HIS A 10 4.15 4.01 -21.84
N ALA A 11 4.99 4.59 -20.98
CA ALA A 11 5.98 5.60 -21.36
C ALA A 11 6.98 5.14 -22.44
N SER A 12 7.30 3.84 -22.52
CA SER A 12 8.24 3.32 -23.52
C SER A 12 7.62 2.64 -24.73
N THR A 13 6.46 1.99 -24.57
CA THR A 13 5.84 1.19 -25.65
C THR A 13 4.69 1.91 -26.33
N ALA A 14 4.20 3.01 -25.75
CA ALA A 14 3.02 3.75 -26.21
C ALA A 14 1.74 2.89 -26.33
N LEU A 15 1.70 1.74 -25.65
CA LEU A 15 0.53 0.85 -25.60
C LEU A 15 -0.22 1.01 -24.27
N PRO A 16 -1.55 0.84 -24.27
CA PRO A 16 -2.33 0.79 -23.04
C PRO A 16 -2.14 -0.54 -22.29
N ALA A 17 -2.42 -0.54 -20.99
CA ALA A 17 -2.46 -1.77 -20.21
C ALA A 17 -3.60 -2.68 -20.71
N PRO A 18 -3.44 -4.02 -20.70
CA PRO A 18 -4.48 -4.96 -21.14
C PRO A 18 -5.80 -4.81 -20.37
N ASP A 19 -5.71 -4.57 -19.06
CA ASP A 19 -6.86 -4.42 -18.15
C ASP A 19 -7.32 -2.95 -17.99
N PHE A 20 -6.91 -2.05 -18.89
CA PHE A 20 -7.30 -0.64 -18.78
C PHE A 20 -8.83 -0.49 -18.86
N PRO A 21 -9.51 0.18 -17.90
CA PRO A 21 -10.96 0.30 -17.90
C PRO A 21 -11.45 1.30 -18.96
N PRO A 22 -12.19 0.87 -20.00
CA PRO A 22 -12.63 1.77 -21.08
C PRO A 22 -13.73 2.75 -20.65
N THR A 23 -14.41 2.46 -19.53
CA THR A 23 -15.53 3.26 -19.02
C THR A 23 -15.44 3.47 -17.51
N LEU A 24 -16.17 4.47 -17.01
CA LEU A 24 -16.29 4.71 -15.58
C LEU A 24 -16.89 3.52 -14.82
N LEU A 25 -17.84 2.81 -15.41
CA LEU A 25 -18.40 1.60 -14.78
C LEU A 25 -17.33 0.51 -14.66
N SER A 26 -16.56 0.25 -15.73
CA SER A 26 -15.49 -0.76 -15.69
C SER A 26 -14.40 -0.43 -14.66
N LEU A 27 -14.12 0.86 -14.41
CA LEU A 27 -13.19 1.27 -13.36
C LEU A 27 -13.67 0.81 -11.98
N PHE A 28 -14.95 0.99 -11.66
CA PHE A 28 -15.53 0.57 -10.37
C PHE A 28 -15.68 -0.95 -10.23
N LEU A 29 -15.47 -1.71 -11.31
CA LEU A 29 -15.51 -3.17 -11.31
C LEU A 29 -14.11 -3.80 -11.23
N LEU A 30 -13.03 -2.99 -11.23
CA LEU A 30 -11.68 -3.51 -11.12
C LEU A 30 -11.46 -4.17 -9.75
N THR A 31 -10.85 -5.34 -9.79
CA THR A 31 -10.38 -6.03 -8.59
C THR A 31 -9.06 -5.45 -8.09
N GLU A 32 -8.73 -5.73 -6.83
CA GLU A 32 -7.45 -5.33 -6.26
C GLU A 32 -6.26 -5.86 -7.07
N ARG A 33 -6.33 -7.11 -7.53
CA ARG A 33 -5.28 -7.73 -8.36
C ARG A 33 -5.08 -7.02 -9.69
N GLN A 34 -6.17 -6.58 -10.33
CA GLN A 34 -6.09 -5.82 -11.59
C GLN A 34 -5.48 -4.44 -11.34
N LEU A 35 -5.82 -3.77 -10.24
CA LEU A 35 -5.21 -2.50 -9.86
C LEU A 35 -3.69 -2.66 -9.59
N ASP A 36 -3.29 -3.74 -8.93
CA ASP A 36 -1.87 -4.05 -8.71
C ASP A 36 -1.12 -4.32 -10.02
N ALA A 37 -1.74 -5.05 -10.94
CA ALA A 37 -1.19 -5.29 -12.28
C ALA A 37 -1.04 -3.97 -13.07
N LEU A 38 -2.04 -3.07 -12.99
CA LEU A 38 -1.99 -1.74 -13.60
C LEU A 38 -0.86 -0.89 -13.00
N ALA A 39 -0.71 -0.88 -11.67
CA ALA A 39 0.36 -0.14 -11.01
C ALA A 39 1.75 -0.67 -11.42
N ALA A 40 1.90 -1.99 -11.53
CA ALA A 40 3.14 -2.60 -12.00
C ALA A 40 3.42 -2.24 -13.47
N TYR A 41 2.40 -2.32 -14.33
CA TYR A 41 2.51 -1.96 -15.75
C TYR A 41 3.00 -0.52 -15.94
N TYR A 42 2.45 0.45 -15.19
CA TYR A 42 2.87 1.85 -15.28
C TYR A 42 4.10 2.20 -14.41
N SER A 43 4.91 1.22 -13.99
CA SER A 43 6.12 1.42 -13.19
C SER A 43 5.88 2.21 -11.88
N GLN A 44 4.72 2.02 -11.25
CA GLN A 44 4.31 2.70 -10.02
C GLN A 44 4.52 1.88 -8.74
N THR A 45 4.94 0.62 -8.86
CA THR A 45 5.25 -0.31 -7.75
C THR A 45 6.68 -0.18 -7.25
N ALA A 46 7.03 -0.95 -6.21
CA ALA A 46 8.35 -0.92 -5.59
C ALA A 46 9.45 -1.33 -6.58
N GLY A 47 10.50 -0.51 -6.67
CA GLY A 47 11.63 -0.69 -7.57
C GLY A 47 12.10 0.66 -8.12
N ALA A 48 13.42 0.88 -8.18
CA ALA A 48 13.98 2.06 -8.83
C ALA A 48 13.84 1.90 -10.36
N CYS A 49 12.69 2.29 -10.90
CA CYS A 49 12.46 2.38 -12.34
C CYS A 49 12.54 3.85 -12.77
N HIS A 50 13.39 4.14 -13.75
CA HIS A 50 13.53 5.49 -14.32
C HIS A 50 12.21 6.01 -14.92
N LEU A 51 11.28 5.12 -15.31
CA LEU A 51 9.99 5.47 -15.89
C LEU A 51 8.94 5.92 -14.86
N ARG A 52 9.17 5.73 -13.56
CA ARG A 52 8.17 6.08 -12.52
C ARG A 52 7.75 7.55 -12.61
N HIS A 53 8.71 8.42 -12.89
CA HIS A 53 8.53 9.87 -12.99
C HIS A 53 8.28 10.36 -14.42
N ALA A 54 8.18 9.45 -15.39
CA ALA A 54 7.82 9.78 -16.77
C ALA A 54 6.31 10.08 -16.93
N TYR A 55 5.51 9.76 -15.91
CA TYR A 55 4.07 10.04 -15.88
C TYR A 55 3.76 11.33 -15.12
N PRO A 56 2.70 12.09 -15.50
CA PRO A 56 2.38 13.38 -14.87
C PRO A 56 2.07 13.31 -13.37
N ALA A 57 1.59 12.15 -12.90
CA ALA A 57 1.29 11.90 -11.49
C ALA A 57 1.86 10.54 -11.09
N THR A 58 2.27 10.41 -9.83
CA THR A 58 2.64 9.11 -9.26
C THR A 58 1.51 8.57 -8.39
N MET A 59 1.33 7.25 -8.41
CA MET A 59 0.35 6.60 -7.53
C MET A 59 0.93 6.38 -6.13
N ASN A 60 2.25 6.20 -5.99
CA ASN A 60 2.91 5.82 -4.72
C ASN A 60 2.38 4.48 -4.16
N TRP A 61 2.43 3.42 -4.98
CA TRP A 61 1.85 2.10 -4.64
C TRP A 61 2.59 1.36 -3.51
N SER A 62 3.80 1.79 -3.17
CA SER A 62 4.62 1.23 -2.10
C SER A 62 4.42 1.95 -0.75
N HIS A 63 3.37 2.74 -0.62
CA HIS A 63 3.11 3.48 0.61
C HIS A 63 2.86 2.51 1.78
N PRO A 64 3.50 2.67 2.95
CA PRO A 64 3.37 1.74 4.08
C PRO A 64 1.92 1.50 4.54
N PHE A 65 1.04 2.48 4.34
CA PHE A 65 -0.40 2.37 4.60
C PHE A 65 -1.10 1.24 3.82
N LEU A 66 -0.60 0.88 2.64
CA LEU A 66 -1.14 -0.19 1.80
C LEU A 66 -0.58 -1.57 2.14
N ASP A 67 0.27 -1.66 3.16
CA ASP A 67 0.92 -2.90 3.54
C ASP A 67 -0.11 -3.98 3.97
N THR A 68 0.05 -5.17 3.42
CA THR A 68 -0.81 -6.34 3.66
C THR A 68 -0.09 -7.46 4.39
N SER A 69 1.12 -7.20 4.91
CA SER A 69 1.94 -8.17 5.61
C SER A 69 1.15 -8.92 6.70
N GLU A 70 1.40 -10.23 6.83
CA GLU A 70 0.76 -11.05 7.87
C GLU A 70 1.36 -10.80 9.25
N GLU A 71 2.58 -10.25 9.31
CA GLU A 71 3.26 -9.88 10.56
C GLU A 71 2.55 -8.71 11.28
N LEU A 72 1.85 -7.86 10.51
CA LEU A 72 1.11 -6.74 11.08
C LEU A 72 -0.23 -7.19 11.66
N PRO A 73 -0.55 -6.79 12.90
CA PRO A 73 -1.89 -6.94 13.47
C PRO A 73 -2.99 -6.34 12.59
N GLY A 74 -4.21 -6.87 12.71
CA GLY A 74 -5.35 -6.44 11.89
C GLY A 74 -5.70 -4.95 12.01
N ASP A 75 -5.55 -4.37 13.20
CA ASP A 75 -5.75 -2.94 13.48
C ASP A 75 -4.61 -2.05 12.97
N CYS A 76 -3.48 -2.64 12.58
CA CYS A 76 -2.31 -1.96 12.01
C CYS A 76 -2.32 -1.95 10.48
N LYS A 77 -3.40 -2.38 9.83
CA LYS A 77 -3.55 -2.40 8.37
C LYS A 77 -4.98 -2.13 7.94
N LEU A 78 -5.13 -1.76 6.66
CA LEU A 78 -6.44 -1.58 6.05
C LEU A 78 -7.15 -2.92 5.90
N ASP A 79 -8.47 -2.89 6.06
CA ASP A 79 -9.29 -4.01 5.61
C ASP A 79 -9.24 -4.13 4.06
N ALA A 80 -9.70 -5.27 3.54
CA ALA A 80 -9.64 -5.53 2.10
C ALA A 80 -10.46 -4.53 1.27
N LEU A 81 -11.60 -4.06 1.79
CA LEU A 81 -12.50 -3.16 1.08
C LEU A 81 -11.99 -1.71 1.12
N GLU A 82 -11.50 -1.25 2.27
CA GLU A 82 -10.79 0.00 2.47
C GLU A 82 -9.60 0.08 1.52
N ARG A 83 -8.76 -0.95 1.49
CA ARG A 83 -7.59 -1.00 0.62
C ARG A 83 -7.96 -0.95 -0.86
N LEU A 84 -8.99 -1.69 -1.27
CA LEU A 84 -9.50 -1.63 -2.64
C LEU A 84 -9.99 -0.22 -3.00
N LYS A 85 -10.75 0.45 -2.11
CA LYS A 85 -11.22 1.82 -2.32
C LYS A 85 -10.07 2.81 -2.46
N VAL A 86 -9.06 2.71 -1.59
CA VAL A 86 -7.86 3.57 -1.63
C VAL A 86 -7.07 3.35 -2.93
N LYS A 87 -6.78 2.10 -3.29
CA LYS A 87 -6.08 1.76 -4.53
C LYS A 87 -6.83 2.25 -5.77
N MET A 88 -8.14 2.05 -5.81
CA MET A 88 -9.00 2.53 -6.90
C MET A 88 -8.96 4.05 -7.02
N ARG A 89 -9.05 4.79 -5.90
CA ARG A 89 -8.92 6.26 -5.88
C ARG A 89 -7.54 6.70 -6.39
N MET A 90 -6.47 6.07 -5.91
CA MET A 90 -5.10 6.39 -6.34
C MET A 90 -4.93 6.19 -7.85
N PHE A 91 -5.47 5.10 -8.39
CA PHE A 91 -5.49 4.85 -9.84
C PHE A 91 -6.35 5.88 -10.59
N ALA A 92 -7.55 6.20 -10.09
CA ALA A 92 -8.43 7.22 -10.66
C ALA A 92 -7.72 8.60 -10.75
N ARG A 93 -6.98 8.97 -9.69
CA ARG A 93 -6.17 10.20 -9.68
C ARG A 93 -5.05 10.15 -10.72
N PHE A 94 -4.39 9.01 -10.86
CA PHE A 94 -3.35 8.81 -11.87
C PHE A 94 -3.85 8.95 -13.30
N VAL A 95 -5.05 8.44 -13.60
CA VAL A 95 -5.69 8.61 -14.92
C VAL A 95 -6.28 10.01 -15.15
N GLY A 96 -6.06 10.95 -14.23
CA GLY A 96 -6.47 12.35 -14.37
C GLY A 96 -7.95 12.60 -14.07
N MET A 97 -8.64 11.69 -13.37
CA MET A 97 -10.03 11.92 -13.00
C MET A 97 -10.16 13.01 -11.93
N ARG A 98 -10.99 14.01 -12.21
CA ARG A 98 -11.33 15.06 -11.26
C ARG A 98 -12.17 14.49 -10.11
N GLY A 99 -11.86 14.90 -8.88
CA GLY A 99 -12.57 14.42 -7.68
C GLY A 99 -12.03 13.10 -7.11
N ALA A 100 -10.88 12.62 -7.61
CA ALA A 100 -10.14 11.48 -7.02
C ALA A 100 -9.14 11.93 -5.94
N ASP A 101 -9.36 13.10 -5.35
CA ASP A 101 -8.59 13.62 -4.23
C ASP A 101 -8.76 12.73 -2.99
N THR A 102 -7.76 12.73 -2.12
CA THR A 102 -7.79 11.92 -0.89
C THR A 102 -8.92 12.41 0.03
N PRO A 103 -9.94 11.59 0.33
CA PRO A 103 -11.04 11.99 1.18
C PRO A 103 -10.64 12.03 2.67
N ARG A 104 -11.39 12.78 3.49
CA ARG A 104 -11.09 12.97 4.92
C ARG A 104 -10.97 11.64 5.68
N TRP A 105 -11.88 10.70 5.45
CA TRP A 105 -11.86 9.40 6.14
C TRP A 105 -10.56 8.63 5.90
N GLU A 106 -9.94 8.77 4.72
CA GLU A 106 -8.69 8.09 4.40
C GLU A 106 -7.54 8.70 5.21
N TYR A 107 -7.52 10.01 5.40
CA TYR A 107 -6.55 10.68 6.27
C TYR A 107 -6.72 10.27 7.74
N GLU A 108 -7.95 10.24 8.24
CA GLU A 108 -8.26 9.80 9.60
C GLU A 108 -7.80 8.36 9.81
N ARG A 109 -8.09 7.49 8.84
CA ARG A 109 -7.68 6.08 8.87
C ARG A 109 -6.16 5.90 8.78
N GLN A 110 -5.47 6.73 8.00
CA GLN A 110 -4.00 6.77 7.95
C GLN A 110 -3.39 7.09 9.33
N ILE A 111 -3.94 8.11 10.00
CA ILE A 111 -3.47 8.53 11.33
C ILE A 111 -3.75 7.42 12.36
N GLU A 112 -4.93 6.81 12.31
CA GLU A 112 -5.31 5.72 13.21
C GLU A 112 -4.38 4.52 13.06
N ILE A 113 -4.19 4.02 11.84
CA ILE A 113 -3.32 2.87 11.54
C ILE A 113 -1.86 3.18 11.93
N LEU A 114 -1.38 4.40 11.65
CA LEU A 114 -0.05 4.82 12.06
C LEU A 114 0.09 4.81 13.59
N GLY A 115 -0.90 5.32 14.32
CA GLY A 115 -0.93 5.28 15.77
C GLY A 115 -0.94 3.86 16.34
N ASN A 116 -1.71 2.95 15.73
CA ASN A 116 -1.72 1.53 16.10
C ASN A 116 -0.35 0.88 15.88
N ARG A 117 0.30 1.14 14.73
CA ARG A 117 1.64 0.63 14.43
C ARG A 117 2.68 1.09 15.43
N VAL A 118 2.70 2.38 15.77
CA VAL A 118 3.64 2.92 16.76
C VAL A 118 3.46 2.23 18.12
N ARG A 119 2.21 2.08 18.59
CA ARG A 119 1.93 1.37 19.85
C ARG A 119 2.36 -0.10 19.81
N TRP A 120 2.10 -0.78 18.70
CA TRP A 120 2.48 -2.17 18.52
C TRP A 120 4.01 -2.36 18.54
N GLU A 121 4.74 -1.50 17.82
CA GLU A 121 6.21 -1.51 17.79
C GLU A 121 6.82 -1.27 19.18
N VAL A 122 6.30 -0.29 19.94
CA VAL A 122 6.76 -0.01 21.30
C VAL A 122 6.57 -1.24 22.20
N ARG A 123 5.36 -1.83 22.21
CA ARG A 123 5.07 -3.02 23.02
C ARG A 123 5.98 -4.19 22.65
N ARG A 124 6.17 -4.43 21.35
CA ARG A 124 7.06 -5.51 20.85
C ARG A 124 8.49 -5.29 21.31
N GLY A 125 9.00 -4.05 21.24
CA GLY A 125 10.34 -3.70 21.71
C GLY A 125 10.51 -3.92 23.22
N GLU A 126 9.52 -3.55 24.02
CA GLU A 126 9.53 -3.77 25.48
C GLU A 126 9.55 -5.27 25.84
N GLU A 127 8.73 -6.09 25.18
CA GLU A 127 8.70 -7.55 25.36
C GLU A 127 10.05 -8.20 24.99
N GLU A 128 10.66 -7.77 23.89
CA GLU A 128 11.99 -8.24 23.48
C GLU A 128 13.07 -7.87 24.50
N GLU A 129 13.02 -6.66 25.05
CA GLU A 129 13.95 -6.23 26.09
C GLU A 129 13.77 -7.03 27.39
N GLU A 130 12.54 -7.26 27.84
CA GLU A 130 12.27 -8.05 29.04
C GLU A 130 12.74 -9.50 28.84
N GLY A 131 12.48 -10.09 27.67
CA GLY A 131 12.97 -11.42 27.30
C GLY A 131 14.50 -11.51 27.34
N LYS A 132 15.21 -10.50 26.81
CA LYS A 132 16.68 -10.40 26.87
C LYS A 132 17.19 -10.27 28.31
N ARG A 133 16.50 -9.50 29.17
CA ARG A 133 16.85 -9.37 30.59
C ARG A 133 16.68 -10.69 31.34
N ARG A 134 15.56 -11.38 31.15
CA ARG A 134 15.28 -12.70 31.75
C ARG A 134 16.28 -13.78 31.31
N GLY A 135 16.63 -13.81 30.02
CA GLY A 135 17.58 -14.77 29.47
C GLY A 135 19.02 -14.61 30.01
N LYS A 136 19.44 -13.38 30.34
CA LYS A 136 20.77 -13.10 30.90
C LYS A 136 20.94 -13.56 32.37
N VAL A 137 19.84 -13.81 33.10
CA VAL A 137 19.89 -14.18 34.54
C VAL A 137 20.26 -15.67 34.76
N PHE A 138 20.17 -16.54 33.75
CA PHE A 138 20.43 -17.99 33.88
C PHE A 138 21.89 -18.45 33.62
N GLY A 139 22.87 -17.56 33.78
CA GLY A 139 24.30 -17.86 33.63
C GLY A 139 25.04 -18.04 34.96
N GLY A 140 24.55 -18.89 35.87
CA GLY A 140 25.29 -19.22 37.10
C GLY A 140 26.61 -19.96 36.80
N PRO A 141 27.68 -19.76 37.60
CA PRO A 141 29.02 -20.29 37.28
C PRO A 141 29.02 -21.82 37.26
N ARG A 142 29.50 -22.40 36.14
CA ARG A 142 29.78 -23.83 36.02
C ARG A 142 30.84 -24.20 37.06
N ARG A 143 30.47 -24.96 38.08
CA ARG A 143 31.42 -25.59 39.01
C ARG A 143 32.31 -26.53 38.21
N LEU A 144 33.55 -26.11 37.96
CA LEU A 144 34.64 -26.98 37.51
C LEU A 144 34.95 -27.96 38.64
N ARG A 145 34.84 -29.26 38.35
CA ARG A 145 35.37 -30.35 39.19
C ARG A 145 36.80 -30.64 38.78
#